data_AF-A0A522MN78-F1
#
_entry.id   AF-A0A522MN78-F1
#
_cell.length_a   1.000
_cell.length_b   1.000
_cell.length_c   1.000
_cell.angle_alpha   90.00
_cell.angle_beta   90.00
_cell.angle_gamma   90.00
#
_symmetry.space_group_name_H-M   'P 1'
#
loop_
_entity.id
_entity.type
_entity.pdbx_description
1 polymer ?
#
loop_
_entity_poly.entity_id
_entity_poly.type
_entity_poly.pdbx_seq_one_letter_code
_entity_poly.pdbx_strand_id
1 'polypeptide(L)'
;MKNQWKVPVNVGAVVLVTLVGAVAASAQINDFEKRLTASQGSMSAVGQRVAGTQCTSLCSECFWLDTFASPDPAGGNLIAHSAARLDNGALYLITIKGTYSVWAASWYVSPGQGFPENAPMFPTLGVVNGHAYADWEWIFGWFTPPNPSDPSTTIPLPAPLPFQGISVDGGSTYTQPDPIGGDGYNPAHVYRYLVVGQGLQAFFKKNDVPTYDNQGKFRICVQKLTPCGDLTGMAVSQ
;
A
#
# COMPACT_ATOMS: atom_id res chain seq x y z
N MET A 1 9.37 -19.17 44.36
CA MET A 1 9.37 -20.49 43.69
C MET A 1 9.19 -20.25 42.20
N LYS A 2 10.21 -20.51 41.38
CA LYS A 2 10.22 -20.21 39.94
C LYS A 2 9.83 -21.49 39.18
N ASN A 3 8.63 -21.52 38.60
CA ASN A 3 8.21 -22.63 37.74
C ASN A 3 8.75 -22.40 36.33
N GLN A 4 9.71 -23.22 35.92
CA GLN A 4 10.20 -23.28 34.55
C GLN A 4 9.33 -24.21 33.72
N TRP A 5 8.65 -23.63 32.73
CA TRP A 5 7.97 -24.38 31.67
C TRP A 5 8.99 -24.81 30.62
N LYS A 6 9.20 -26.12 30.49
CA LYS A 6 9.92 -26.71 29.34
C LYS A 6 8.91 -26.94 28.22
N VAL A 7 9.09 -26.25 27.10
CA VAL A 7 8.38 -26.52 25.85
C VAL A 7 9.23 -27.49 25.02
N PRO A 8 8.70 -28.61 24.50
CA PRO A 8 9.45 -29.49 23.62
C PRO A 8 9.70 -28.81 22.27
N VAL A 9 10.96 -28.80 21.83
CA VAL A 9 11.36 -28.34 20.50
C VAL A 9 11.04 -29.46 19.51
N ASN A 10 9.99 -29.26 18.71
CA ASN A 10 9.66 -30.15 17.61
C ASN A 10 10.48 -29.71 16.39
N VAL A 11 11.47 -30.51 16.00
CA VAL A 11 12.29 -30.29 14.80
C VAL A 11 11.48 -30.78 13.60
N GLY A 12 10.57 -29.93 13.12
CA GLY A 12 9.75 -30.17 11.94
C GLY A 12 10.43 -29.67 10.68
N ALA A 13 10.58 -30.59 9.72
CA ALA A 13 11.02 -30.45 8.33
C ALA A 13 11.13 -29.02 7.76
N VAL A 14 12.33 -28.68 7.29
CA VAL A 14 12.57 -27.58 6.34
C VAL A 14 11.87 -27.93 5.03
N VAL A 15 10.71 -27.32 4.79
CA VAL A 15 10.09 -27.29 3.47
C VAL A 15 10.97 -26.42 2.59
N LEU A 16 11.68 -27.05 1.66
CA LEU A 16 12.42 -26.37 0.60
C LEU A 16 11.39 -25.75 -0.36
N VAL A 17 10.93 -24.54 -0.05
CA VAL A 17 10.11 -23.76 -0.99
C VAL A 17 11.01 -23.36 -2.15
N THR A 18 10.61 -23.75 -3.35
CA THR A 18 11.32 -23.54 -4.62
C THR A 18 11.54 -22.05 -4.87
N LEU A 19 12.78 -21.56 -4.66
CA LEU A 19 13.22 -20.18 -4.91
C LEU A 19 13.24 -19.77 -6.39
N VAL A 20 12.87 -20.66 -7.31
CA VAL A 20 12.99 -20.44 -8.76
C VAL A 20 11.99 -19.38 -9.28
N GLY A 21 10.87 -19.15 -8.57
CA GLY A 21 9.87 -18.15 -8.97
C GLY A 21 10.20 -16.70 -8.59
N ALA A 22 10.87 -16.48 -7.45
CA ALA A 22 11.08 -15.14 -6.91
C ALA A 22 12.10 -14.31 -7.72
N VAL A 23 13.10 -14.97 -8.32
CA VAL A 23 14.14 -14.29 -9.12
C VAL A 23 13.60 -13.80 -10.46
N ALA A 24 12.68 -14.55 -11.09
CA ALA A 24 12.05 -14.12 -12.33
C ALA A 24 11.13 -12.90 -12.10
N ALA A 25 10.40 -12.89 -10.99
CA ALA A 25 9.53 -11.77 -10.60
C ALA A 25 10.32 -10.46 -10.36
N SER A 26 11.44 -10.53 -9.63
CA SER A 26 12.26 -9.34 -9.36
C SER A 26 12.93 -8.79 -10.63
N ALA A 27 13.37 -9.66 -11.54
CA ALA A 27 13.90 -9.24 -12.83
C ALA A 27 12.83 -8.55 -13.70
N GLN A 28 11.60 -9.06 -13.71
CA GLN A 28 10.48 -8.46 -14.45
C GLN A 28 10.08 -7.08 -13.91
N ILE A 29 10.06 -6.90 -12.59
CA ILE A 29 9.77 -5.60 -11.96
C ILE A 29 10.86 -4.59 -12.32
N ASN A 30 12.13 -4.96 -12.16
CA ASN A 30 13.25 -4.06 -12.47
C ASN A 30 13.31 -3.66 -13.96
N ASP A 31 13.00 -4.58 -14.89
CA ASP A 31 12.93 -4.25 -16.32
C ASP A 31 11.74 -3.32 -16.62
N PHE A 32 10.58 -3.56 -16.00
CA PHE A 32 9.42 -2.70 -16.16
C PHE A 32 9.67 -1.28 -15.63
N GLU A 33 10.26 -1.13 -14.43
CA GLU A 33 10.61 0.18 -13.86
C GLU A 33 11.60 0.95 -14.72
N LYS A 34 12.62 0.28 -15.26
CA LYS A 34 13.57 0.88 -16.20
C LYS A 34 12.87 1.38 -17.46
N ARG A 35 11.95 0.60 -18.02
CA ARG A 35 11.17 1.00 -19.22
C ARG A 35 10.21 2.15 -18.93
N LEU A 36 9.56 2.13 -17.76
CA LEU A 36 8.67 3.20 -17.33
C LEU A 36 9.46 4.52 -17.24
N THR A 37 10.62 4.49 -16.58
CA THR A 37 11.51 5.66 -16.42
C THR A 37 12.07 6.13 -17.76
N ALA A 38 12.51 5.22 -18.63
CA ALA A 38 13.01 5.55 -19.96
C ALA A 38 11.94 6.17 -20.87
N SER A 39 10.68 5.70 -20.77
CA SER A 39 9.56 6.27 -21.53
C SER A 39 9.19 7.68 -21.09
N GLN A 40 9.40 8.03 -19.81
CA GLN A 40 9.12 9.36 -19.28
C GLN A 40 10.22 10.38 -19.64
N GLY A 41 11.47 9.95 -19.81
CA GLY A 41 12.59 10.82 -20.19
C GLY A 41 12.64 11.21 -21.68
N SER A 42 11.93 10.51 -22.56
CA SER A 42 12.02 10.69 -24.03
C SER A 42 10.83 11.44 -24.65
N MET A 43 9.94 12.05 -23.85
CA MET A 43 8.78 12.79 -24.38
C MET A 43 9.04 14.28 -24.67
N SER A 44 10.30 14.74 -24.64
CA SER A 44 10.66 16.07 -25.11
C SER A 44 11.23 16.00 -26.52
N ALA A 45 10.42 16.46 -27.48
CA ALA A 45 10.71 16.72 -28.89
C ALA A 45 10.61 15.55 -29.90
N VAL A 46 9.95 15.86 -31.01
CA VAL A 46 9.73 15.09 -32.26
C VAL A 46 8.53 14.14 -32.27
N GLY A 47 7.41 14.66 -32.78
CA GLY A 47 6.19 13.93 -33.06
C GLY A 47 6.32 13.00 -34.28
N GLN A 48 6.81 11.79 -34.05
CA GLN A 48 6.62 10.68 -34.98
C GLN A 48 5.53 9.76 -34.43
N ARG A 49 4.31 9.90 -34.94
CA ARG A 49 3.19 9.00 -34.64
C ARG A 49 3.48 7.64 -35.26
N VAL A 50 4.22 6.79 -34.55
CA VAL A 50 4.16 5.35 -34.81
C VAL A 50 2.76 4.92 -34.41
N ALA A 51 2.04 4.24 -35.31
CA ALA A 51 0.76 3.61 -35.03
C ALA A 51 0.99 2.47 -34.02
N GLY A 52 1.26 2.83 -32.76
CA GLY A 52 1.49 1.90 -31.68
C GLY A 52 0.18 1.26 -31.30
N THR A 53 0.16 -0.08 -31.32
CA THR A 53 -0.88 -0.91 -30.71
C THR A 53 -1.19 -0.35 -29.33
N GLN A 54 -2.35 0.30 -29.20
CA GLN A 54 -2.80 0.79 -27.91
C GLN A 54 -3.05 -0.42 -27.03
N CYS A 55 -2.24 -0.56 -25.99
CA CYS A 55 -2.55 -1.45 -24.90
C CYS A 55 -3.76 -0.88 -24.18
N THR A 56 -4.92 -1.39 -24.54
CA THR A 56 -6.11 -1.15 -23.76
C THR A 56 -5.89 -1.81 -22.41
N SER A 57 -5.75 -0.98 -21.38
CA SER A 57 -5.81 -1.43 -20.00
C SER A 57 -7.15 -2.15 -19.81
N LEU A 58 -7.09 -3.47 -19.63
CA LEU A 58 -8.23 -4.31 -19.40
C LEU A 58 -8.56 -4.25 -17.90
N CYS A 59 -9.60 -3.47 -17.58
CA CYS A 59 -10.36 -3.45 -16.33
C CYS A 59 -9.53 -3.29 -15.03
N SER A 60 -9.65 -2.13 -14.39
CA SER A 60 -9.30 -1.99 -12.98
C SER A 60 -10.48 -2.37 -12.09
N GLU A 61 -10.21 -3.18 -11.08
CA GLU A 61 -11.12 -3.36 -9.96
C GLU A 61 -10.81 -2.30 -8.91
N CYS A 62 -11.81 -1.57 -8.41
CA CYS A 62 -11.60 -0.63 -7.31
C CYS A 62 -12.58 -0.88 -6.17
N PHE A 63 -12.09 -0.79 -4.95
CA PHE A 63 -12.87 -0.97 -3.71
C PHE A 63 -12.35 -0.04 -2.61
N TRP A 64 -13.01 -0.07 -1.45
CA TRP A 64 -12.75 0.82 -0.33
C TRP A 64 -12.19 0.05 0.85
N LEU A 65 -11.20 0.63 1.52
CA LEU A 65 -10.82 0.28 2.89
C LEU A 65 -11.23 1.44 3.78
N ASP A 66 -12.27 1.25 4.60
CA ASP A 66 -12.71 2.24 5.57
C ASP A 66 -11.93 2.05 6.87
N THR A 67 -11.31 3.11 7.38
CA THR A 67 -10.43 3.00 8.56
C THR A 67 -11.19 2.91 9.87
N PHE A 68 -12.50 3.21 9.86
CA PHE A 68 -13.38 3.09 11.02
C PHE A 68 -14.07 1.72 11.08
N ALA A 69 -14.55 1.21 9.94
CA ALA A 69 -15.38 0.01 9.89
C ALA A 69 -14.52 -1.27 9.83
N SER A 70 -14.00 -1.70 10.99
CA SER A 70 -13.29 -2.97 11.10
C SER A 70 -14.25 -4.17 11.26
N PRO A 71 -14.04 -5.28 10.53
CA PRO A 71 -14.72 -6.55 10.82
C PRO A 71 -14.22 -7.18 12.13
N ASP A 72 -13.02 -6.82 12.59
CA ASP A 72 -12.45 -7.22 13.88
C ASP A 72 -11.94 -5.98 14.63
N PRO A 73 -12.84 -5.21 15.28
CA PRO A 73 -12.47 -3.97 15.95
C PRO A 73 -11.58 -4.21 17.17
N ALA A 74 -11.54 -5.43 17.73
CA ALA A 74 -10.70 -5.77 18.87
C ALA A 74 -9.28 -6.18 18.46
N GLY A 75 -9.12 -6.86 17.32
CA GLY A 75 -7.81 -7.21 16.76
C GLY A 75 -7.15 -6.10 15.94
N GLY A 76 -7.92 -5.05 15.59
CA GLY A 76 -7.40 -3.85 14.93
C GLY A 76 -7.01 -4.00 13.47
N ASN A 77 -7.31 -5.16 12.88
CA ASN A 77 -7.00 -5.41 11.48
C ASN A 77 -8.14 -4.88 10.61
N LEU A 78 -7.92 -3.71 10.02
CA LEU A 78 -8.78 -3.16 8.97
C LEU A 78 -8.37 -3.81 7.65
N ILE A 79 -9.24 -4.64 7.09
CA ILE A 79 -8.92 -5.47 5.91
C ILE A 79 -9.89 -5.17 4.77
N ALA A 80 -9.34 -4.91 3.59
CA ALA A 80 -10.06 -4.94 2.32
C ALA A 80 -9.38 -5.93 1.37
N HIS A 81 -10.11 -6.44 0.39
CA HIS A 81 -9.56 -7.39 -0.59
C HIS A 81 -10.19 -7.22 -1.96
N SER A 82 -9.44 -7.63 -2.98
CA SER A 82 -9.98 -7.72 -4.34
C SER A 82 -10.99 -8.86 -4.45
N ALA A 83 -12.08 -8.65 -5.19
CA ALA A 83 -13.02 -9.67 -5.58
C ALA A 83 -12.35 -10.69 -6.51
N ALA A 84 -11.60 -10.22 -7.51
CA ALA A 84 -10.86 -11.09 -8.41
C ALA A 84 -9.58 -11.64 -7.78
N ARG A 85 -9.21 -12.86 -8.18
CA ARG A 85 -7.88 -13.42 -7.91
C ARG A 85 -6.86 -12.80 -8.87
N LEU A 86 -5.65 -12.57 -8.37
CA LEU A 86 -4.53 -12.11 -9.18
C LEU A 86 -3.88 -13.34 -9.83
N ASP A 87 -4.04 -13.48 -11.15
CA ASP A 87 -3.43 -14.56 -11.92
C ASP A 87 -1.96 -14.80 -11.56
N ASN A 88 -1.59 -16.07 -11.33
CA ASN A 88 -0.26 -16.44 -10.92
C ASN A 88 0.79 -16.01 -11.97
N GLY A 89 1.82 -15.28 -11.54
CA GLY A 89 2.89 -14.78 -12.39
C GLY A 89 2.55 -13.54 -13.23
N ALA A 90 1.31 -13.04 -13.19
CA ALA A 90 0.94 -11.81 -13.89
C ALA A 90 1.33 -10.57 -13.07
N LEU A 91 1.75 -9.51 -13.75
CA LEU A 91 2.04 -8.22 -13.14
C LEU A 91 0.75 -7.41 -12.92
N TYR A 92 0.66 -6.77 -11.77
CA TYR A 92 -0.44 -5.88 -11.40
C TYR A 92 0.10 -4.54 -10.93
N LEU A 93 -0.61 -3.48 -11.33
CA LEU A 93 -0.46 -2.15 -10.76
C LEU A 93 -1.54 -1.96 -9.70
N ILE A 94 -1.12 -1.83 -8.45
CA ILE A 94 -1.98 -1.42 -7.36
C ILE A 94 -1.87 0.10 -7.23
N THR A 95 -2.99 0.81 -7.13
CA THR A 95 -3.03 2.23 -6.80
C THR A 95 -3.84 2.43 -5.53
N ILE A 96 -3.25 3.04 -4.52
CA ILE A 96 -3.90 3.38 -3.26
C ILE A 96 -3.97 4.90 -3.14
N LYS A 97 -5.16 5.42 -2.87
CA LYS A 97 -5.38 6.86 -2.71
C LYS A 97 -6.25 7.14 -1.50
N GLY A 98 -5.89 8.16 -0.72
CA GLY A 98 -6.74 8.67 0.35
C GLY A 98 -5.94 9.20 1.53
N THR A 99 -6.64 9.94 2.39
CA THR A 99 -6.14 10.38 3.69
C THR A 99 -7.13 9.96 4.76
N TYR A 100 -6.65 9.84 5.99
CA TYR A 100 -7.43 9.39 7.13
C TYR A 100 -6.86 9.94 8.45
N SER A 101 -7.54 9.66 9.56
CA SER A 101 -7.06 9.88 10.92
C SER A 101 -7.26 8.62 11.75
N VAL A 102 -6.28 8.28 12.61
CA VAL A 102 -6.41 7.28 13.68
C VAL A 102 -7.02 7.87 14.97
N TRP A 103 -7.33 9.17 14.96
CA TRP A 103 -7.82 9.90 16.12
C TRP A 103 -9.20 10.46 15.85
N ALA A 104 -10.04 10.44 16.90
CA ALA A 104 -11.37 11.02 16.83
C ALA A 104 -11.28 12.52 16.48
N ALA A 105 -12.25 13.00 15.71
CA ALA A 105 -12.35 14.41 15.33
C ALA A 105 -12.28 15.38 16.54
N SER A 106 -12.79 14.95 17.70
CA SER A 106 -12.83 15.75 18.93
C SER A 106 -11.48 15.86 19.65
N TRP A 107 -10.47 15.08 19.25
CA TRP A 107 -9.17 15.09 19.92
C TRP A 107 -8.27 16.23 19.46
N TYR A 108 -8.56 16.84 18.30
CA TYR A 108 -7.76 17.95 17.80
C TYR A 108 -7.71 19.11 18.79
N VAL A 109 -6.49 19.49 19.15
CA VAL A 109 -6.20 20.68 19.96
C VAL A 109 -5.43 21.67 19.09
N SER A 110 -5.98 22.88 18.94
CA SER A 110 -5.30 23.95 18.22
C SER A 110 -4.28 24.65 19.13
N PRO A 111 -3.03 24.88 18.67
CA PRO A 111 -2.46 24.40 17.41
C PRO A 111 -2.01 22.93 17.50
N GLY A 112 -2.24 22.15 16.43
CA GLY A 112 -1.64 20.82 16.29
C GLY A 112 -0.20 20.87 15.76
N GLN A 113 0.35 19.73 15.34
CA GLN A 113 1.65 19.66 14.64
C GLN A 113 1.48 19.30 13.16
N GLY A 114 2.48 19.67 12.36
CA GLY A 114 2.52 19.39 10.93
C GLY A 114 1.45 20.16 10.15
N PHE A 115 1.05 19.57 9.02
CA PHE A 115 0.07 20.17 8.09
C PHE A 115 -1.04 19.16 7.81
N PRO A 116 -1.92 18.90 8.78
CA PRO A 116 -3.05 18.02 8.54
C PRO A 116 -3.97 18.59 7.47
N GLU A 117 -4.57 17.69 6.70
CA GLU A 117 -5.64 18.03 5.78
C GLU A 117 -6.89 18.41 6.58
N ASN A 118 -7.71 19.32 6.03
CA ASN A 118 -8.94 19.76 6.70
C ASN A 118 -9.98 18.64 6.87
N ALA A 119 -9.93 17.63 6.02
CA ALA A 119 -10.77 16.44 6.08
C ALA A 119 -10.12 15.26 5.34
N PRO A 120 -10.54 14.00 5.60
CA PRO A 120 -10.21 12.87 4.74
C PRO A 120 -10.61 13.13 3.28
N MET A 121 -9.75 12.75 2.33
CA MET A 121 -10.09 12.80 0.90
C MET A 121 -11.36 12.02 0.57
N PHE A 122 -11.60 10.93 1.30
CA PHE A 122 -12.78 10.10 1.19
C PHE A 122 -13.37 9.87 2.59
N PRO A 123 -14.40 10.64 2.99
CA PRO A 123 -14.97 10.55 4.34
C PRO A 123 -15.61 9.17 4.65
N THR A 124 -15.49 8.74 5.90
CA THR A 124 -16.27 7.62 6.46
C THR A 124 -17.74 8.07 6.61
N LEU A 125 -18.68 7.21 6.25
CA LEU A 125 -20.11 7.53 6.35
C LEU A 125 -20.63 7.28 7.77
N GLY A 126 -21.52 8.15 8.26
CA GLY A 126 -22.17 7.98 9.56
C GLY A 126 -21.33 8.38 10.78
N VAL A 127 -20.14 8.96 10.58
CA VAL A 127 -19.27 9.46 11.66
C VAL A 127 -18.95 10.94 11.44
N VAL A 128 -18.54 11.63 12.52
CA VAL A 128 -18.00 12.99 12.42
C VAL A 128 -16.59 12.88 11.85
N ASN A 129 -16.34 13.45 10.67
CA ASN A 129 -15.01 13.52 10.08
C ASN A 129 -14.38 14.88 10.44
N GLY A 130 -13.23 14.85 11.11
CA GLY A 130 -12.37 16.00 11.38
C GLY A 130 -11.16 16.04 10.45
N HIS A 131 -10.05 16.61 10.93
CA HIS A 131 -8.78 16.64 10.21
C HIS A 131 -8.28 15.23 9.84
N ALA A 132 -7.57 15.14 8.72
CA ALA A 132 -6.82 13.94 8.35
C ALA A 132 -5.32 14.20 8.52
N TYR A 133 -4.63 13.25 9.13
CA TYR A 133 -3.24 13.41 9.58
C TYR A 133 -2.29 12.45 8.90
N ALA A 134 -2.82 11.46 8.19
CA ALA A 134 -2.06 10.41 7.55
C ALA A 134 -2.67 10.01 6.21
N ASP A 135 -1.84 9.41 5.37
CA ASP A 135 -2.22 8.67 4.18
C ASP A 135 -1.68 7.24 4.29
N TRP A 136 -1.67 6.51 3.17
CA TRP A 136 -1.29 5.11 3.18
C TRP A 136 0.16 4.87 3.63
N GLU A 137 1.10 5.77 3.35
CA GLU A 137 2.53 5.56 3.67
C GLU A 137 3.04 6.49 4.76
N TRP A 138 2.43 7.67 4.93
CA TRP A 138 2.97 8.76 5.73
C TRP A 138 1.98 9.33 6.71
N ILE A 139 2.48 9.71 7.88
CA ILE A 139 1.83 10.64 8.79
C ILE A 139 2.42 12.03 8.60
N PHE A 140 1.59 13.03 8.40
CA PHE A 140 1.98 14.41 8.06
C PHE A 140 1.39 15.45 9.02
N GLY A 141 0.63 15.01 10.02
CA GLY A 141 0.14 15.85 11.11
C GLY A 141 0.03 15.11 12.43
N TRP A 142 -0.10 15.86 13.53
CA TRP A 142 -0.41 15.32 14.86
C TRP A 142 -1.46 16.19 15.56
N PHE A 143 -2.34 15.56 16.33
CA PHE A 143 -3.54 16.21 16.88
C PHE A 143 -3.28 17.13 18.08
N THR A 144 -2.11 17.03 18.73
CA THR A 144 -1.70 17.91 19.86
C THR A 144 -0.46 18.72 19.52
N PRO A 145 -0.27 19.91 20.14
CA PRO A 145 0.98 20.65 20.04
C PRO A 145 2.16 19.85 20.64
N PRO A 146 3.41 20.21 20.29
CA PRO A 146 4.57 19.69 20.99
C PRO A 146 4.54 20.14 22.46
N ASN A 147 4.83 19.22 23.38
CA ASN A 147 5.09 19.51 24.78
C ASN A 147 6.59 19.75 24.98
N PRO A 148 7.03 20.99 25.33
CA PRO A 148 8.45 21.28 25.52
C PRO A 148 9.11 20.47 26.65
N SER A 149 8.31 20.00 27.62
CA SER A 149 8.79 19.17 28.73
C SER A 149 8.86 17.68 28.38
N ASP A 150 8.31 17.28 27.23
CA ASP A 150 8.32 15.90 26.74
C ASP A 150 8.66 15.87 25.25
N PRO A 151 9.95 15.74 24.89
CA PRO A 151 10.39 15.74 23.49
C PRO A 151 9.80 14.57 22.68
N SER A 152 9.27 13.52 23.32
CA SER A 152 8.59 12.42 22.61
C SER A 152 7.30 12.86 21.91
N THR A 153 6.76 14.01 22.33
CA THR A 153 5.58 14.62 21.69
C THR A 153 5.93 15.42 20.44
N THR A 154 7.22 15.65 20.15
CA THR A 154 7.66 16.32 18.91
C THR A 154 8.05 15.26 17.89
N ILE A 155 7.24 15.12 16.85
CA ILE A 155 7.49 14.13 15.80
C ILE A 155 7.98 14.85 14.55
N PRO A 156 9.10 14.44 13.92
CA PRO A 156 9.49 14.97 12.63
C PRO A 156 8.46 14.54 11.58
N LEU A 157 7.75 15.51 11.00
CA LEU A 157 6.68 15.27 10.03
C LEU A 157 7.08 15.80 8.64
N PRO A 158 6.73 15.12 7.54
CA PRO A 158 6.06 13.81 7.53
C PRO A 158 6.98 12.66 7.97
N ALA A 159 6.40 11.62 8.57
CA ALA A 159 7.10 10.39 8.99
C ALA A 159 6.47 9.15 8.35
N PRO A 160 7.26 8.10 8.05
CA PRO A 160 6.72 6.86 7.48
C PRO A 160 5.89 6.10 8.53
N LEU A 161 4.81 5.47 8.07
CA LEU A 161 3.95 4.60 8.89
C LEU A 161 4.36 3.13 8.73
N PRO A 162 4.43 2.34 9.83
CA PRO A 162 4.76 0.91 9.77
C PRO A 162 3.53 -0.02 9.90
N PHE A 163 2.31 0.51 9.82
CA PHE A 163 1.09 -0.20 10.25
C PHE A 163 0.20 -0.61 9.08
N GLN A 164 0.75 -0.76 7.89
CA GLN A 164 0.00 -1.11 6.69
C GLN A 164 0.72 -2.21 5.90
N GLY A 165 -0.02 -2.90 5.04
CA GLY A 165 0.57 -3.92 4.19
C GLY A 165 -0.33 -4.40 3.07
N ILE A 166 0.33 -4.92 2.04
CA ILE A 166 -0.25 -5.56 0.87
C ILE A 166 0.09 -7.05 0.95
N SER A 167 -0.90 -7.88 0.70
CA SER A 167 -0.76 -9.33 0.59
C SER A 167 -1.22 -9.73 -0.80
N VAL A 168 -0.46 -10.62 -1.43
CA VAL A 168 -0.82 -11.27 -2.71
C VAL A 168 -1.03 -12.78 -2.56
N ASP A 169 -1.03 -13.27 -1.31
CA ASP A 169 -1.11 -14.68 -0.92
C ASP A 169 -2.39 -15.00 -0.12
N GLY A 170 -3.46 -14.25 -0.38
CA GLY A 170 -4.75 -14.45 0.27
C GLY A 170 -4.80 -14.01 1.74
N GLY A 171 -3.94 -13.06 2.13
CA GLY A 171 -3.88 -12.53 3.49
C GLY A 171 -3.00 -13.33 4.46
N SER A 172 -2.18 -14.27 3.97
CA SER A 172 -1.30 -15.10 4.81
C SER A 172 -0.08 -14.31 5.29
N THR A 173 0.52 -13.52 4.41
CA THR A 173 1.62 -12.61 4.73
C THR A 173 1.32 -11.20 4.21
N TYR A 174 1.79 -10.19 4.93
CA TYR A 174 1.65 -8.78 4.56
C TYR A 174 3.03 -8.16 4.46
N THR A 175 3.28 -7.49 3.34
CA THR A 175 4.53 -6.75 3.11
C THR A 175 4.22 -5.28 2.82
N GLN A 176 5.20 -4.41 3.03
CA GLN A 176 5.13 -3.01 2.63
C GLN A 176 6.11 -2.82 1.47
N PRO A 177 5.69 -3.11 0.22
CA PRO A 177 6.54 -2.89 -0.93
C PRO A 177 6.78 -1.39 -1.12
N ASP A 178 7.95 -1.02 -1.64
CA ASP A 178 8.23 0.37 -1.97
C ASP A 178 7.29 0.86 -3.10
N PRO A 179 6.75 2.09 -3.01
CA PRO A 179 5.95 2.62 -4.09
C PRO A 179 6.81 2.95 -5.33
N ILE A 180 6.21 2.82 -6.51
CA ILE A 180 6.78 3.27 -7.78
C ILE A 180 7.07 4.77 -7.68
N GLY A 181 8.34 5.14 -7.88
CA GLY A 181 8.83 6.51 -7.73
C GLY A 181 9.61 6.77 -6.44
N GLY A 182 9.73 5.77 -5.56
CA GLY A 182 10.51 5.83 -4.32
C GLY A 182 9.65 5.95 -3.08
N ASP A 183 10.31 5.99 -1.91
CA ASP A 183 9.69 6.01 -0.59
C ASP A 183 9.11 7.38 -0.21
N GLY A 184 9.49 8.47 -0.88
CA GLY A 184 9.14 9.85 -0.51
C GLY A 184 7.64 10.15 -0.35
N TYR A 185 7.36 11.12 0.53
CA TYR A 185 6.01 11.66 0.74
C TYR A 185 5.40 12.20 -0.56
N ASN A 186 4.15 11.82 -0.85
CA ASN A 186 3.42 12.26 -2.02
C ASN A 186 2.27 13.21 -1.61
N PRO A 187 2.34 14.51 -1.92
CA PRO A 187 1.29 15.47 -1.55
C PRO A 187 -0.05 15.25 -2.28
N ALA A 188 -0.11 14.38 -3.30
CA ALA A 188 -1.36 13.96 -3.91
C ALA A 188 -2.03 12.79 -3.16
N HIS A 189 -1.35 12.22 -2.16
CA HIS A 189 -1.75 11.03 -1.40
C HIS A 189 -2.12 9.85 -2.30
N VAL A 190 -1.31 9.62 -3.33
CA VAL A 190 -1.46 8.51 -4.29
C VAL A 190 -0.19 7.70 -4.31
N TYR A 191 -0.31 6.41 -3.99
CA TYR A 191 0.80 5.47 -4.02
C TYR A 191 0.50 4.38 -5.03
N ARG A 192 1.53 3.93 -5.73
CA ARG A 192 1.43 2.91 -6.77
C ARG A 192 2.43 1.82 -6.49
N TYR A 193 2.04 0.56 -6.66
CA TYR A 193 2.90 -0.59 -6.40
C TYR A 193 2.83 -1.56 -7.55
N LEU A 194 3.97 -2.14 -7.91
CA LEU A 194 4.03 -3.30 -8.80
C LEU A 194 4.07 -4.55 -7.95
N VAL A 195 3.16 -5.47 -8.22
CA VAL A 195 3.14 -6.78 -7.58
C VAL A 195 2.96 -7.89 -8.61
N VAL A 196 3.41 -9.08 -8.26
CA VAL A 196 3.20 -10.30 -9.04
C VAL A 196 2.10 -11.12 -8.36
N GLY A 197 1.06 -11.47 -9.12
CA GLY A 197 -0.03 -12.31 -8.62
C GLY A 197 0.45 -13.71 -8.26
N GLN A 198 -0.18 -14.31 -7.24
CA GLN A 198 0.12 -15.69 -6.79
C GLN A 198 -1.07 -16.65 -7.00
N GLY A 199 -2.06 -16.28 -7.82
CA GLY A 199 -3.29 -17.06 -8.03
C GLY A 199 -4.33 -16.89 -6.91
N LEU A 200 -4.14 -15.93 -6.00
CA LEU A 200 -5.02 -15.62 -4.87
C LEU A 200 -5.49 -14.16 -4.93
N GLN A 201 -6.48 -13.80 -4.11
CA GLN A 201 -6.94 -12.41 -3.98
C GLN A 201 -5.86 -11.55 -3.32
N ALA A 202 -5.81 -10.27 -3.68
CA ALA A 202 -4.99 -9.30 -2.97
C ALA A 202 -5.72 -8.83 -1.72
N PHE A 203 -5.00 -8.75 -0.59
CA PHE A 203 -5.49 -8.23 0.67
C PHE A 203 -4.70 -6.98 1.04
N PHE A 204 -5.39 -6.01 1.63
CA PHE A 204 -4.87 -4.73 2.05
C PHE A 204 -5.21 -4.57 3.50
N LYS A 205 -4.18 -4.35 4.32
CA LYS A 205 -4.34 -4.26 5.76
C LYS A 205 -3.83 -2.94 6.26
N LYS A 206 -4.59 -2.38 7.19
CA LYS A 206 -4.12 -1.36 8.11
C LYS A 206 -4.37 -1.85 9.54
N ASN A 207 -3.38 -1.67 10.40
CA ASN A 207 -3.46 -2.01 11.81
C ASN A 207 -3.72 -0.75 12.62
N ASP A 208 -4.74 -0.79 13.46
CA ASP A 208 -5.01 0.23 14.45
C ASP A 208 -5.95 -0.29 15.55
N VAL A 209 -5.70 0.06 16.81
CA VAL A 209 -6.55 -0.32 17.93
C VAL A 209 -6.68 0.86 18.90
N PRO A 210 -7.90 1.32 19.21
CA PRO A 210 -9.18 0.91 18.61
C PRO A 210 -9.34 1.39 17.15
N THR A 211 -10.43 0.99 16.51
CA THR A 211 -10.79 1.48 15.16
C THR A 211 -11.99 2.42 15.17
N TYR A 212 -12.76 2.49 16.27
CA TYR A 212 -13.99 3.28 16.35
C TYR A 212 -13.76 4.79 16.50
N ASP A 213 -12.52 5.24 16.63
CA ASP A 213 -12.10 6.64 16.66
C ASP A 213 -11.46 7.07 15.33
N ASN A 214 -11.38 6.16 14.37
CA ASN A 214 -10.82 6.45 13.07
C ASN A 214 -11.82 7.16 12.16
N GLN A 215 -11.30 7.79 11.11
CA GLN A 215 -12.12 8.43 10.08
C GLN A 215 -11.35 8.51 8.77
N GLY A 216 -12.06 8.34 7.67
CA GLY A 216 -11.51 8.37 6.33
C GLY A 216 -11.41 6.99 5.70
N LYS A 217 -11.19 6.97 4.39
CA LYS A 217 -11.13 5.75 3.59
C LYS A 217 -10.03 5.84 2.56
N PHE A 218 -9.51 4.68 2.18
CA PHE A 218 -8.70 4.53 0.99
C PHE A 218 -9.52 3.99 -0.16
N ARG A 219 -9.33 4.58 -1.34
CA ARG A 219 -9.71 3.96 -2.61
C ARG A 219 -8.53 3.14 -3.10
N ILE A 220 -8.74 1.84 -3.26
CA ILE A 220 -7.73 0.90 -3.72
C ILE A 220 -8.18 0.41 -5.08
N CYS A 221 -7.30 0.47 -6.06
CA CYS A 221 -7.53 -0.04 -7.41
C CYS A 221 -6.46 -1.05 -7.79
N VAL A 222 -6.86 -2.22 -8.27
CA VAL A 222 -5.99 -3.29 -8.76
C VAL A 222 -6.18 -3.43 -10.26
N GLN A 223 -5.11 -3.26 -11.01
CA GLN A 223 -5.13 -3.31 -12.47
C GLN A 223 -4.14 -4.35 -12.98
N LYS A 224 -4.62 -5.33 -13.75
CA LYS A 224 -3.73 -6.27 -14.43
C LYS A 224 -2.95 -5.53 -15.52
N LEU A 225 -1.64 -5.66 -15.53
CA LEU A 225 -0.79 -5.13 -16.59
C LEU A 225 -0.69 -6.17 -17.69
N THR A 226 -1.11 -5.78 -18.90
CA THR A 226 -0.89 -6.59 -20.10
C THR A 226 0.37 -6.07 -20.78
N PRO A 227 1.39 -6.91 -21.01
CA PRO A 227 2.57 -6.51 -21.75
C PRO A 227 2.19 -5.89 -23.10
N CYS A 228 2.74 -4.72 -23.37
CA CYS A 228 2.60 -4.07 -24.67
C CYS A 228 3.65 -4.60 -25.62
N GLY A 229 3.22 -5.38 -26.61
CA GLY A 229 4.09 -5.85 -27.69
C GLY A 229 4.37 -7.35 -27.62
N ASP A 230 4.72 -7.88 -28.77
CA ASP A 230 5.04 -9.28 -28.97
C ASP A 230 6.40 -9.59 -28.32
N LEU A 231 6.38 -10.22 -27.13
CA LEU A 231 7.61 -10.65 -26.46
C LEU A 231 8.28 -11.83 -27.19
N THR A 232 7.66 -12.39 -28.24
CA THR A 232 8.18 -13.53 -28.99
C THR A 232 9.47 -13.24 -29.79
N GLY A 233 9.87 -11.97 -29.92
CA GLY A 233 11.13 -11.59 -30.57
C GLY A 233 12.36 -11.54 -29.65
N MET A 234 12.20 -11.59 -28.32
CA MET A 234 13.32 -11.50 -27.38
C MET A 234 13.71 -12.88 -26.89
N ALA A 235 14.29 -13.68 -27.79
CA ALA A 235 15.04 -14.86 -27.38
C ALA A 235 16.15 -14.40 -26.42
N VAL A 236 16.05 -14.81 -25.16
CA VAL A 236 17.15 -14.66 -24.20
C VAL A 236 18.27 -15.56 -24.71
N SER A 237 19.32 -14.99 -25.28
CA SER A 237 20.55 -15.74 -25.51
C SER A 237 21.06 -16.20 -24.15
N GLN A 238 21.05 -17.51 -23.93
CA GLN A 238 21.72 -18.13 -22.79
C GLN A 238 23.23 -17.94 -22.88
#